data_AF-A0A950S7E5-F1
#
_entry.id   AF-A0A950S7E5-F1
#
_cell.length_a   1.000
_cell.length_b   1.000
_cell.length_c   1.000
_cell.angle_alpha   90.00
_cell.angle_beta   90.00
_cell.angle_gamma   90.00
#
_symmetry.space_group_name_H-M   'P 1'
#
loop_
_entity.id
_entity.type
_entity.pdbx_description
1 polymer ?
#
loop_
_entity_poly.entity_id
_entity_poly.type
_entity_poly.pdbx_seq_one_letter_code
_entity_poly.pdbx_strand_id
1 'polypeptide(L)'
;MSVPIEVTAPAGVDGFWLWDNVHAPRPIAPLSGDTITQHLAAGFTRAMAELGSRAVMRSKQFNHYPYHSIAVPPPASYVGDDTHTYLANLENFIPRIGQLWQEQWLPSILPGVNEARSLDYADLDDAALV
;
A
#
# COMPACT_ATOMS: atom_id res chain seq x y z
N MET A 1 -32.39 -16.40 1.13
CA MET A 1 -32.66 -15.44 2.22
C MET A 1 -31.31 -14.89 2.64
N SER A 2 -30.96 -13.67 2.20
CA SER A 2 -29.69 -13.02 2.56
C SER A 2 -29.91 -12.21 3.83
N VAL A 3 -29.11 -12.49 4.86
CA VAL A 3 -29.12 -11.72 6.11
C VAL A 3 -28.14 -10.57 5.94
N PRO A 4 -28.56 -9.30 6.09
CA PRO A 4 -27.63 -8.19 6.08
C PRO A 4 -26.74 -8.29 7.32
N ILE A 5 -25.43 -8.38 7.10
CA ILE A 5 -24.46 -8.21 8.18
C ILE A 5 -24.25 -6.70 8.30
N GLU A 6 -24.81 -6.08 9.33
CA GLU A 6 -24.41 -4.73 9.73
C GLU A 6 -23.00 -4.81 10.31
N VAL A 7 -22.01 -4.40 9.51
CA VAL A 7 -20.66 -4.17 9.99
C VAL A 7 -20.66 -2.82 10.70
N THR A 8 -20.86 -2.84 12.01
CA THR A 8 -20.76 -1.63 12.83
C THR A 8 -19.31 -1.16 12.80
N ALA A 9 -19.06 0.01 12.24
CA ALA A 9 -17.74 0.63 12.31
C ALA A 9 -17.38 0.82 13.80
N PRO A 10 -16.19 0.36 14.27
CA PRO A 10 -15.80 0.57 15.65
C PRO A 10 -15.82 2.06 16.01
N ALA A 11 -16.32 2.40 17.19
CA ALA A 11 -16.21 3.76 17.69
C ALA A 11 -14.72 4.15 17.83
N GLY A 12 -14.31 5.25 17.20
CA GLY A 12 -12.92 5.73 17.19
C GLY A 12 -12.18 5.60 15.85
N VAL A 13 -12.86 5.32 14.74
CA VAL A 13 -12.23 5.28 13.42
C VAL A 13 -12.07 6.70 12.86
N ASP A 14 -10.98 7.37 13.25
CA ASP A 14 -10.47 8.53 12.52
C ASP A 14 -9.89 8.05 11.18
N GLY A 15 -10.74 8.08 10.13
CA GLY A 15 -10.40 7.78 8.74
C GLY A 15 -11.29 6.71 8.12
N PHE A 16 -12.09 7.07 7.11
CA PHE A 16 -12.96 6.13 6.40
C PHE A 16 -12.12 5.03 5.72
N TRP A 17 -12.30 3.78 6.15
CA TRP A 17 -11.72 2.63 5.46
C TRP A 17 -12.39 2.47 4.09
N LEU A 18 -11.59 2.53 3.04
CA LEU A 18 -12.03 2.38 1.66
C LEU A 18 -11.69 0.97 1.18
N TRP A 19 -12.70 0.23 0.74
CA TRP A 19 -12.47 -1.04 0.05
C TRP A 19 -11.74 -0.76 -1.27
N ASP A 20 -10.60 -1.41 -1.48
CA ASP A 20 -9.91 -1.40 -2.77
C ASP A 20 -10.59 -2.31 -3.80
N ASN A 21 -11.72 -1.85 -4.31
CA ASN A 21 -12.44 -2.54 -5.36
C ASN A 21 -11.81 -2.32 -6.76
N VAL A 22 -10.82 -1.45 -6.88
CA VAL A 22 -10.15 -1.14 -8.15
C VAL A 22 -9.08 -2.19 -8.43
N HIS A 23 -8.21 -2.48 -7.45
CA HIS A 23 -7.13 -3.44 -7.62
C HIS A 23 -7.52 -4.85 -7.14
N ALA A 24 -8.45 -4.96 -6.19
CA ALA A 24 -8.89 -6.22 -5.61
C ALA A 24 -10.43 -6.34 -5.54
N PRO A 25 -11.12 -6.43 -6.70
CA PRO A 25 -12.59 -6.55 -6.74
C PRO A 25 -13.10 -7.90 -6.21
N ARG A 26 -12.22 -8.86 -5.94
CA ARG A 26 -12.54 -10.22 -5.47
C ARG A 26 -11.76 -10.54 -4.19
N PRO A 27 -12.22 -11.52 -3.38
CA PRO A 27 -11.48 -12.01 -2.23
C PRO A 27 -10.04 -12.40 -2.61
N ILE A 28 -9.09 -11.96 -1.80
CA ILE A 28 -7.67 -12.33 -1.90
C ILE A 28 -7.40 -13.48 -0.93
N ALA A 29 -6.59 -14.46 -1.36
CA ALA A 29 -6.13 -15.52 -0.47
C ALA A 29 -5.43 -14.92 0.77
N PRO A 30 -5.61 -15.49 1.98
CA PRO A 30 -5.08 -14.92 3.22
C PRO A 30 -3.61 -14.48 3.14
N LEU A 31 -2.74 -15.38 2.66
CA LEU A 31 -1.31 -15.14 2.54
C LEU A 31 -1.00 -13.98 1.59
N SER A 32 -1.60 -13.97 0.39
CA SER A 32 -1.44 -12.88 -0.56
C SER A 32 -1.95 -11.55 0.02
N GLY A 33 -3.03 -11.61 0.80
CA GLY A 33 -3.60 -10.49 1.51
C GLY A 33 -2.64 -9.84 2.52
N ASP A 34 -2.01 -10.66 3.36
CA ASP A 34 -1.06 -10.19 4.36
C ASP A 34 0.17 -9.55 3.70
N THR A 35 0.70 -10.18 2.65
CA THR A 35 1.82 -9.64 1.88
C THR A 35 1.46 -8.31 1.22
N ILE A 36 0.35 -8.24 0.48
CA ILE A 36 -0.05 -7.04 -0.26
C ILE A 36 -0.33 -5.88 0.70
N THR A 37 -1.13 -6.11 1.74
CA THR A 37 -1.59 -5.03 2.62
C THR A 37 -0.45 -4.39 3.39
N GLN A 38 0.49 -5.18 3.91
CA GLN A 38 1.64 -4.66 4.67
C GLN A 38 2.58 -3.84 3.78
N HIS A 39 3.00 -4.39 2.63
CA HIS A 39 3.96 -3.73 1.76
C HIS A 39 3.37 -2.50 1.07
N LEU A 40 2.10 -2.53 0.69
CA LEU A 40 1.42 -1.40 0.06
C LEU A 40 1.35 -0.19 1.01
N ALA A 41 0.95 -0.39 2.26
CA ALA A 41 0.90 0.68 3.26
C ALA A 41 2.29 1.31 3.51
N ALA A 42 3.31 0.46 3.69
CA ALA A 42 4.67 0.90 3.95
C ALA A 42 5.27 1.65 2.75
N GLY A 43 5.11 1.09 1.54
CA GLY A 43 5.62 1.67 0.30
C GLY A 43 5.00 3.04 0.00
N PHE A 44 3.66 3.15 0.07
CA PHE A 44 2.97 4.42 -0.11
C PHE A 44 3.45 5.47 0.91
N THR A 45 3.45 5.10 2.20
CA THR A 45 3.83 6.05 3.27
C THR A 45 5.25 6.55 3.07
N ARG A 46 6.18 5.68 2.68
CA ARG A 46 7.55 6.06 2.37
C ARG A 46 7.62 6.98 1.15
N ALA A 47 6.94 6.64 0.06
CA ALA A 47 6.94 7.46 -1.16
C ALA A 47 6.36 8.86 -0.90
N MET A 48 5.28 8.97 -0.14
CA MET A 48 4.71 10.27 0.25
C MET A 48 5.71 11.09 1.07
N ALA A 49 6.43 10.48 2.01
CA ALA A 49 7.47 11.14 2.77
C ALA A 49 8.65 11.62 1.89
N GLU A 50 9.09 10.80 0.92
CA GLU A 50 10.13 11.18 -0.05
C GLU A 50 9.70 12.36 -0.94
N LEU A 51 8.40 12.49 -1.21
CA LEU A 51 7.82 13.64 -1.90
C LEU A 51 7.57 14.84 -0.98
N GLY A 52 7.87 14.75 0.32
CA GLY A 52 7.65 15.84 1.29
C GLY A 52 6.21 15.95 1.80
N SER A 53 5.38 14.93 1.58
CA SER A 53 4.02 14.84 2.12
C SER A 53 3.99 14.06 3.44
N ARG A 54 3.05 14.44 4.31
CA ARG A 54 2.76 13.75 5.57
C ARG A 54 1.66 12.70 5.41
N ALA A 55 1.17 12.46 4.19
CA ALA A 55 0.17 11.44 3.96
C ALA A 55 0.70 10.06 4.36
N VAL A 56 -0.04 9.38 5.22
CA VAL A 56 0.28 8.07 5.74
C VAL A 56 -0.86 7.13 5.39
N MET A 57 -0.52 5.98 4.82
CA MET A 57 -1.50 4.94 4.53
C MET A 57 -1.48 3.86 5.61
N ARG A 58 -2.67 3.33 5.87
CA ARG A 58 -2.91 2.10 6.62
C ARG A 58 -3.67 1.15 5.73
N SER A 59 -3.33 -0.13 5.79
CA SER A 59 -4.02 -1.19 5.08
C SER A 59 -4.46 -2.24 6.07
N LYS A 60 -5.63 -2.82 5.86
CA LYS A 60 -6.14 -3.94 6.63
C LYS A 60 -6.97 -4.84 5.75
N GLN A 61 -7.01 -6.12 6.07
CA GLN A 61 -7.90 -7.08 5.42
C GLN A 61 -9.11 -7.37 6.30
N PHE A 62 -10.30 -7.38 5.70
CA PHE A 62 -11.55 -7.84 6.32
C PHE A 62 -12.23 -8.83 5.38
N ASN A 63 -12.50 -10.05 5.86
CA ASN A 63 -13.13 -11.12 5.07
C ASN A 63 -12.49 -11.32 3.69
N HIS A 64 -11.15 -11.33 3.63
CA HIS A 64 -10.39 -11.48 2.39
C HIS A 64 -10.45 -10.29 1.42
N TYR A 65 -11.02 -9.15 1.82
CA TYR A 65 -11.00 -7.91 1.03
C TYR A 65 -10.04 -6.88 1.65
N PRO A 66 -9.16 -6.25 0.86
CA PRO A 66 -8.29 -5.20 1.35
C PRO A 66 -9.02 -3.87 1.50
N TYR A 67 -8.74 -3.17 2.59
CA TYR A 67 -9.23 -1.84 2.89
C TYR A 67 -8.05 -0.93 3.21
N HIS A 68 -8.13 0.31 2.75
CA HIS A 68 -7.11 1.32 3.00
C HIS A 68 -7.69 2.56 3.65
N SER A 69 -6.88 3.22 4.46
CA SER A 69 -7.16 4.54 5.00
C SER A 69 -5.93 5.41 4.79
N ILE A 70 -6.15 6.65 4.35
CA ILE A 70 -5.09 7.64 4.21
C ILE A 70 -5.40 8.75 5.21
N ALA A 71 -4.45 9.01 6.09
CA ALA A 71 -4.51 10.10 7.05
C ALA A 71 -3.37 11.08 6.76
N VAL A 72 -3.60 12.36 7.05
CA VAL A 72 -2.56 13.39 7.07
C VAL A 72 -2.43 13.83 8.54
N PRO A 73 -1.54 13.21 9.33
CA PRO A 73 -1.42 13.52 10.76
C PRO A 73 -1.12 15.00 10.96
N PRO A 74 -1.59 15.66 12.03
CA PRO A 74 -1.22 17.04 12.32
C PRO A 74 0.30 17.17 12.50
N PRO A 75 0.90 18.33 12.15
CA PRO A 75 2.34 18.48 12.27
C PRO A 75 2.71 18.60 13.76
N ALA A 76 3.83 18.01 14.17
CA ALA A 76 4.30 18.06 15.56
C ALA A 76 4.65 19.49 16.03
N SER A 77 4.98 20.37 15.08
CA SER A 77 5.11 21.82 15.20
C SER A 77 4.79 22.44 13.84
N TYR A 78 4.25 23.66 13.78
CA TYR A 78 3.99 24.33 12.50
C TYR A 78 5.32 24.58 11.76
N VAL A 79 5.53 23.87 10.64
CA VAL A 79 6.71 24.01 9.77
C VAL A 79 6.22 24.16 8.33
N GLY A 80 5.78 25.36 7.97
CA GLY A 80 5.54 25.77 6.57
C GLY A 80 4.43 25.03 5.83
N ASP A 81 4.24 25.42 4.57
CA ASP A 81 3.24 24.85 3.66
C ASP A 81 3.81 23.60 2.97
N ASP A 82 3.56 22.43 3.57
CA ASP A 82 3.96 21.11 3.04
C ASP A 82 3.45 20.87 1.61
N THR A 83 2.37 21.54 1.22
CA THR A 83 1.79 21.48 -0.12
C THR A 83 2.74 22.05 -1.17
N HIS A 84 3.42 23.17 -0.90
CA HIS A 84 4.32 23.80 -1.86
C HIS A 84 5.55 22.93 -2.13
N THR A 85 6.16 22.36 -1.08
CA THR A 85 7.28 21.43 -1.23
C THR A 85 6.84 20.16 -1.95
N TYR A 86 5.68 19.61 -1.59
CA TYR A 86 5.11 18.44 -2.26
C TYR A 86 4.88 18.66 -3.75
N LEU A 87 4.24 19.78 -4.13
CA LEU A 87 3.99 20.13 -5.53
C LEU A 87 5.29 20.36 -6.31
N ALA A 88 6.27 21.07 -5.73
CA ALA A 88 7.57 21.27 -6.37
C ALA A 88 8.33 19.94 -6.57
N ASN A 89 8.25 19.02 -5.61
CA ASN A 89 8.83 17.69 -5.75
C ASN A 89 8.13 16.89 -6.85
N LEU A 90 6.80 16.95 -6.92
CA LEU A 90 6.02 16.31 -7.99
C LEU A 90 6.38 16.84 -9.38
N GLU A 91 6.51 18.16 -9.54
CA GLU A 91 6.87 18.77 -10.82
C GLU A 91 8.22 18.26 -11.36
N ASN A 92 9.18 18.01 -10.45
CA ASN A 92 10.48 17.45 -10.80
C ASN A 92 10.45 15.93 -11.00
N PHE A 93 9.59 15.23 -10.27
CA PHE A 93 9.52 13.77 -10.25
C PHE A 93 8.70 13.20 -11.42
N ILE A 94 7.52 13.76 -11.69
CA ILE A 94 6.56 13.25 -12.68
C ILE A 94 7.20 13.04 -14.07
N PRO A 95 7.97 14.00 -14.63
CA PRO A 95 8.58 13.82 -15.95
C PRO A 95 9.54 12.63 -16.03
N ARG A 96 10.06 12.16 -14.89
CA ARG A 96 11.05 11.09 -14.79
C ARG A 96 10.45 9.73 -14.45
N ILE A 97 9.16 9.65 -14.10
CA ILE A 97 8.53 8.39 -13.65
C ILE A 97 8.74 7.25 -14.66
N GLY A 98 8.53 7.53 -15.96
CA GLY A 98 8.72 6.52 -17.00
C GLY A 98 10.17 6.01 -17.08
N GLN A 99 11.14 6.93 -16.97
CA GLN A 99 12.56 6.59 -16.95
C GLN A 99 12.91 5.77 -15.70
N LEU A 100 12.50 6.23 -14.51
CA LEU A 100 12.75 5.54 -13.24
C LEU A 100 12.14 4.13 -13.24
N TRP A 101 10.94 3.98 -13.81
CA TRP A 101 10.33 2.66 -13.99
C TRP A 101 11.20 1.76 -14.85
N GLN A 102 11.60 2.21 -16.04
CA GLN A 102 12.36 1.39 -16.99
C GLN A 102 13.78 1.08 -16.50
N GLU A 103 14.46 2.04 -15.89
CA GLU A 103 15.89 1.95 -15.58
C GLU A 103 16.18 1.46 -14.15
N GLN A 104 15.24 1.61 -13.21
CA GLN A 104 15.50 1.33 -11.79
C GLN A 104 14.48 0.39 -11.17
N TRP A 105 13.19 0.70 -11.25
CA TRP A 105 12.18 -0.05 -10.50
C TRP A 105 11.85 -1.38 -11.15
N LEU A 106 11.53 -1.41 -12.45
CA LEU A 106 11.22 -2.66 -13.13
C LEU A 106 12.40 -3.65 -13.08
N PRO A 107 13.66 -3.26 -13.34
CA PRO A 107 14.80 -4.16 -13.20
C PRO A 107 15.06 -4.65 -11.78
N SER A 108 14.72 -3.87 -10.74
CA SER A 108 14.90 -4.30 -9.35
C SER A 108 13.78 -5.23 -8.86
N ILE A 109 12.57 -5.08 -9.39
CA ILE A 109 11.40 -5.91 -9.02
C ILE A 109 11.37 -7.23 -9.78
N LEU A 110 11.74 -7.23 -11.07
CA LEU A 110 11.63 -8.39 -11.94
C LEU A 110 12.32 -9.67 -11.43
N PRO A 111 13.55 -9.63 -10.87
CA PRO A 111 14.20 -10.82 -10.36
C PRO A 111 13.37 -11.51 -9.27
N GLY A 112 12.91 -10.74 -8.27
CA GLY A 112 12.09 -11.26 -7.18
C GLY A 112 10.73 -11.79 -7.66
N VAL A 113 10.08 -11.09 -8.61
CA VAL A 113 8.82 -11.58 -9.20
C VAL A 113 9.03 -12.87 -9.99
N ASN A 114 10.12 -12.97 -10.74
CA ASN A 114 10.42 -14.18 -11.51
C ASN A 114 10.73 -15.36 -10.58
N GLU A 115 11.56 -15.14 -9.55
CA GLU A 115 11.86 -16.12 -8.51
C GLU A 115 10.56 -16.60 -7.85
N ALA A 116 9.77 -15.68 -7.31
CA ALA A 116 8.51 -15.99 -6.65
C ALA A 116 7.51 -16.72 -7.56
N ARG A 117 7.57 -16.53 -8.88
CA ARG A 117 6.72 -17.23 -9.84
C ARG A 117 7.23 -18.64 -10.16
N SER A 118 8.54 -18.86 -10.16
CA SER A 118 9.15 -20.15 -10.52
C SER A 118 9.45 -21.05 -9.33
N LEU A 119 9.41 -20.50 -8.11
CA LEU A 119 9.68 -21.24 -6.88
C LEU A 119 8.62 -22.34 -6.67
N ASP A 120 9.06 -23.57 -6.48
CA ASP A 120 8.18 -24.66 -6.09
C ASP A 120 7.94 -24.60 -4.58
N TYR A 121 6.90 -23.86 -4.18
CA TYR A 121 6.54 -23.70 -2.78
C TYR A 121 6.18 -25.01 -2.08
N ALA A 122 5.89 -26.09 -2.83
CA ALA A 122 5.60 -27.39 -2.23
C ALA A 122 6.87 -28.12 -1.74
N ASP A 123 8.05 -27.70 -2.19
CA ASP A 123 9.35 -28.28 -1.82
C ASP A 123 10.08 -27.45 -0.73
N LEU A 124 9.47 -26.36 -0.27
CA LEU A 124 10.02 -25.53 0.80
C LEU A 124 9.63 -26.08 2.17
N ASP A 125 10.56 -26.04 3.12
CA ASP A 125 10.27 -26.28 4.52
C ASP A 125 9.62 -25.05 5.18
N ASP A 126 9.04 -25.25 6.37
CA ASP A 126 8.37 -24.17 7.10
C ASP A 126 9.31 -23.00 7.40
N ALA A 127 10.62 -23.22 7.52
CA ALA A 127 11.59 -22.16 7.80
C ALA A 127 11.89 -21.30 6.57
N ALA A 128 11.82 -21.87 5.37
CA ALA A 128 11.97 -21.18 4.09
C ALA A 128 10.70 -20.45 3.63
N LEU A 129 9.57 -20.66 4.30
CA LEU A 129 8.28 -20.02 4.02
C LEU A 129 7.99 -18.75 4.83
N VAL A 130 8.84 -18.40 5.81
CA VAL A 130 8.64 -17.27 6.76
C VAL A 130 9.46 -16.04 6.40
#